data_AF-A0A3A0EQI3-F1
#
_entry.id   AF-A0A3A0EQI3-F1
#
_cell.length_a   1.000
_cell.length_b   1.000
_cell.length_c   1.000
_cell.angle_alpha   90.00
_cell.angle_beta   90.00
_cell.angle_gamma   90.00
#
_symmetry.space_group_name_H-M   'P 1'
#
loop_
_entity.id
_entity.type
_entity.pdbx_description
1 polymer ?
#
loop_
_entity_poly.entity_id
_entity_poly.type
_entity_poly.pdbx_seq_one_letter_code
_entity_poly.pdbx_strand_id
1 'polypeptide(L)'
;MITNPEQFAQIQKSALEAFQNATAASIAGFEKLAALNVQATKTSFEESAETLRTLVEVKDPKQWADLATTSVQPTTDKVAAYYKHVYEIANETGSELARLFERQYAENNRQIYAAIDAFARNLPAGSEGVVTLMKQAVSAANTTFDQLNKATKQAVEVAEANIAAAAKTTSTAAATAATRAAQPQQRKTA
;
A
#
# COMPACT_ATOMS: atom_id res chain seq x y z
N MET A 1 -3.10 41.15 1.15
CA MET A 1 -3.45 41.03 2.59
C MET A 1 -4.71 40.19 2.67
N ILE A 2 -4.76 39.21 3.58
CA ILE A 2 -5.98 38.41 3.82
C ILE A 2 -7.04 39.38 4.35
N THR A 3 -8.04 39.70 3.53
CA THR A 3 -9.04 40.74 3.82
C THR A 3 -10.34 40.19 4.44
N ASN A 4 -10.45 38.89 4.72
CA ASN A 4 -11.65 38.30 5.31
C ASN A 4 -11.33 37.30 6.45
N PRO A 5 -11.71 37.62 7.71
CA PRO A 5 -11.57 36.73 8.86
C PRO A 5 -12.28 35.36 8.69
N GLU A 6 -13.39 35.31 7.95
CA GLU A 6 -14.11 34.06 7.69
C GLU A 6 -13.31 33.11 6.81
N GLN A 7 -12.62 33.62 5.78
CA GLN A 7 -11.76 32.79 4.93
C GLN A 7 -10.59 32.20 5.72
N PHE A 8 -10.02 32.97 6.65
CA PHE A 8 -8.95 32.47 7.51
C PHE A 8 -9.43 31.36 8.46
N ALA A 9 -10.61 31.54 9.06
CA ALA A 9 -11.22 30.52 9.91
C ALA A 9 -11.54 29.23 9.13
N GLN A 10 -12.01 29.34 7.88
CA GLN A 10 -12.26 28.18 7.02
C GLN A 10 -10.98 27.44 6.62
N ILE A 11 -9.89 28.16 6.33
CA ILE A 11 -8.58 27.53 6.04
C ILE A 11 -8.08 26.76 7.26
N GLN A 12 -8.17 27.34 8.47
CA GLN A 12 -7.76 26.64 9.69
C GLN A 12 -8.61 25.40 9.96
N LYS A 13 -9.93 25.49 9.76
CA LYS A 13 -10.84 24.36 9.92
C LYS A 13 -10.53 23.23 8.93
N SER A 14 -10.33 23.57 7.66
CA SER A 14 -9.99 22.60 6.61
C SER A 14 -8.65 21.93 6.86
N ALA A 15 -7.64 22.68 7.35
CA ALA A 15 -6.35 22.11 7.75
C ALA A 15 -6.49 21.13 8.93
N LEU A 16 -7.34 21.44 9.92
CA LEU A 16 -7.63 20.55 11.04
C LEU A 16 -8.36 19.27 10.59
N GLU A 17 -9.36 19.39 9.72
CA GLU A 17 -10.08 18.24 9.15
C GLU A 17 -9.14 17.35 8.34
N ALA A 18 -8.26 17.94 7.52
CA ALA A 18 -7.24 17.19 6.78
C ALA A 18 -6.29 16.43 7.73
N PHE A 19 -5.84 17.08 8.81
CA PHE A 19 -4.99 16.45 9.82
C PHE A 19 -5.70 15.30 10.56
N GLN A 20 -6.95 15.51 10.96
CA GLN A 20 -7.77 14.48 11.61
C GLN A 20 -7.95 13.26 10.71
N ASN A 21 -8.29 13.48 9.44
CA ASN A 21 -8.49 12.39 8.48
C ASN A 21 -7.18 11.64 8.19
N ALA A 22 -6.05 12.35 8.06
CA ALA A 22 -4.75 11.71 7.87
C ALA A 22 -4.33 10.88 9.09
N THR A 23 -4.58 11.40 10.29
CA THR A 23 -4.35 10.67 11.56
C THR A 23 -5.22 9.42 11.62
N ALA A 24 -6.51 9.52 11.32
CA ALA A 24 -7.42 8.39 11.31
C ALA A 24 -7.01 7.29 10.31
N ALA A 25 -6.63 7.68 9.08
CA ALA A 25 -6.12 6.73 8.07
C ALA A 25 -4.84 6.03 8.56
N SER A 26 -3.95 6.76 9.24
CA SER A 26 -2.70 6.20 9.78
C SER A 26 -2.96 5.22 10.93
N ILE A 27 -3.90 5.55 11.83
CA ILE A 27 -4.34 4.64 12.91
C ILE A 27 -4.95 3.38 12.32
N ALA A 28 -5.85 3.49 11.34
CA ALA A 28 -6.46 2.34 10.69
C ALA A 28 -5.43 1.42 10.00
N GLY A 29 -4.41 2.00 9.36
CA GLY A 29 -3.29 1.25 8.81
C GLY A 29 -2.50 0.49 9.88
N PHE A 30 -2.22 1.13 11.02
CA PHE A 30 -1.55 0.49 12.15
C PHE A 30 -2.39 -0.64 12.77
N GLU A 31 -3.69 -0.43 12.95
CA GLU A 31 -4.62 -1.45 13.44
C GLU A 31 -4.61 -2.69 12.54
N LYS A 32 -4.63 -2.50 11.21
CA LYS A 32 -4.52 -3.61 10.24
C LYS A 32 -3.19 -4.34 10.35
N LEU A 33 -2.07 -3.64 10.51
CA LEU A 33 -0.76 -4.27 10.71
C LEU A 33 -0.70 -5.06 12.02
N ALA A 34 -1.24 -4.51 13.11
CA ALA A 34 -1.32 -5.20 14.39
C ALA A 34 -2.18 -6.46 14.28
N ALA A 35 -3.36 -6.36 13.65
CA ALA A 35 -4.23 -7.49 13.38
C ALA A 35 -3.53 -8.58 12.54
N LEU A 36 -2.77 -8.20 11.52
CA LEU A 36 -1.97 -9.13 10.71
C LEU A 36 -0.94 -9.89 11.56
N ASN A 37 -0.22 -9.21 12.46
CA ASN A 37 0.76 -9.84 13.36
C ASN A 37 0.12 -10.82 14.34
N VAL A 38 -1.04 -10.46 14.89
CA VAL A 38 -1.83 -11.34 15.78
C VAL A 38 -2.30 -12.57 15.00
N GLN A 39 -2.81 -12.39 13.78
CA GLN A 39 -3.25 -13.49 12.92
C GLN A 39 -2.10 -14.43 12.57
N ALA A 40 -0.94 -13.89 12.19
CA ALA A 40 0.26 -14.68 11.91
C ALA A 40 0.69 -15.51 13.12
N THR A 41 0.73 -14.89 14.32
CA THR A 41 1.07 -15.58 15.57
C THR A 41 0.07 -16.70 15.89
N LYS A 42 -1.23 -16.43 15.75
CA LYS A 42 -2.28 -17.41 15.99
C LYS A 42 -2.15 -18.61 15.04
N THR A 43 -1.97 -18.34 13.74
CA THR A 43 -1.78 -19.40 12.74
C THR A 43 -0.52 -20.23 13.04
N SER A 44 0.61 -19.61 13.40
CA SER A 44 1.82 -20.35 13.78
C SER A 44 1.63 -21.23 15.02
N PHE A 45 0.83 -20.77 16.00
CA PHE A 45 0.51 -21.57 17.19
C PHE A 45 -0.39 -22.77 16.85
N GLU A 46 -1.45 -22.56 16.05
CA GLU A 46 -2.36 -23.62 15.62
C GLU A 46 -1.61 -24.72 14.85
N GLU A 47 -0.72 -24.34 13.93
CA GLU A 47 0.11 -25.25 13.16
C GLU A 47 1.13 -26.01 14.03
N SER A 48 1.71 -25.34 15.02
CA SER A 48 2.61 -26.00 15.98
C SER A 48 1.85 -27.03 16.82
N ALA A 49 0.64 -26.70 17.26
CA ALA A 49 -0.22 -27.62 18.01
C ALA A 49 -0.68 -28.81 17.15
N GLU A 50 -0.97 -28.60 15.86
CA GLU A 50 -1.27 -29.66 14.91
C GLU A 50 -0.05 -30.57 14.69
N THR A 51 1.12 -29.99 14.44
CA THR A 51 2.38 -30.73 14.30
C THR A 51 2.66 -31.61 15.53
N LEU A 52 2.46 -31.06 16.74
CA LEU A 52 2.60 -31.82 17.99
C LEU A 52 1.57 -32.95 18.11
N ARG A 53 0.31 -32.74 17.72
CA ARG A 53 -0.69 -33.82 17.68
C ARG A 53 -0.28 -34.92 16.71
N THR A 54 0.14 -34.56 15.50
CA THR A 54 0.59 -35.52 14.50
C THR A 54 1.80 -36.31 15.01
N LEU A 55 2.79 -35.65 15.62
CA LEU A 55 3.96 -36.32 16.23
C LEU A 55 3.55 -37.36 17.29
N VAL A 56 2.57 -37.05 18.13
CA VAL A 56 2.08 -37.98 19.17
C VAL A 56 1.29 -39.16 18.57
N GLU A 57 0.66 -38.97 17.41
CA GLU A 57 -0.12 -40.02 16.73
C GLU A 57 0.75 -40.95 15.86
N VAL A 58 1.93 -40.51 15.43
CA VAL A 58 2.83 -41.34 14.62
C VAL A 58 3.47 -42.45 15.46
N LYS A 59 3.20 -43.70 15.07
CA LYS A 59 3.73 -44.91 15.71
C LYS A 59 5.00 -45.47 15.05
N ASP A 60 5.32 -45.03 13.81
CA ASP A 60 6.46 -45.53 13.05
C ASP A 60 7.66 -44.55 13.11
N PRO A 61 8.84 -44.98 13.58
CA PRO A 61 10.06 -44.15 13.62
C PRO A 61 10.48 -43.54 12.28
N LYS A 62 10.14 -44.15 11.13
CA LYS A 62 10.43 -43.58 9.81
C LYS A 62 9.53 -42.38 9.50
N GLN A 63 8.25 -42.48 9.84
CA GLN A 63 7.29 -41.39 9.66
C GLN A 63 7.63 -40.19 10.56
N TRP A 64 8.28 -40.41 11.70
CA TRP A 64 8.83 -39.33 12.55
C TRP A 64 9.91 -38.50 11.86
N ALA A 65 10.85 -39.16 11.15
CA ALA A 65 11.93 -38.46 10.45
C ALA A 65 11.41 -37.61 9.28
N ASP A 66 10.41 -38.12 8.54
CA ASP A 66 9.74 -37.40 7.46
C ASP A 66 8.92 -36.20 7.99
N LEU A 67 8.24 -36.35 9.14
CA LEU A 67 7.51 -35.24 9.77
C LEU A 67 8.45 -34.16 10.32
N ALA A 68 9.56 -34.56 10.95
CA ALA A 68 10.55 -33.63 11.47
C ALA A 68 11.22 -32.80 10.36
N THR A 69 11.45 -33.40 9.19
CA THR A 69 12.04 -32.69 8.04
C THR A 69 11.04 -31.77 7.34
N THR A 70 9.76 -32.16 7.26
CA THR A 70 8.71 -31.36 6.61
C THR A 70 8.22 -30.20 7.47
N SER A 71 8.15 -30.38 8.79
CA SER A 71 7.64 -29.36 9.73
C SER A 71 8.64 -28.24 10.04
N VAL A 72 9.94 -28.47 9.80
CA VAL A 72 11.02 -27.52 10.09
C VAL A 72 11.37 -26.65 8.88
N GLN A 73 10.88 -26.98 7.68
CA GLN A 73 11.04 -26.06 6.55
C GLN A 73 10.18 -24.80 6.78
N PRO A 74 10.79 -23.60 6.83
CA PRO A 74 10.02 -22.38 6.78
C PRO A 74 9.24 -22.39 5.47
N THR A 75 7.92 -22.41 5.56
CA THR A 75 7.03 -22.38 4.40
C THR A 75 7.19 -21.01 3.76
N THR A 76 8.03 -20.96 2.73
CA THR A 76 8.42 -19.72 2.03
C THR A 76 7.20 -18.98 1.51
N ASP A 77 6.13 -19.72 1.19
CA ASP A 77 4.83 -19.20 0.81
C ASP A 77 4.15 -18.37 1.92
N LYS A 78 4.32 -18.71 3.21
CA LYS A 78 3.73 -17.95 4.33
C LYS A 78 4.46 -16.64 4.56
N VAL A 79 5.79 -16.66 4.47
CA VAL A 79 6.61 -15.45 4.55
C VAL A 79 6.28 -14.51 3.39
N ALA A 80 6.20 -15.04 2.17
CA ALA A 80 5.79 -14.28 1.00
C ALA A 80 4.37 -13.71 1.14
N ALA A 81 3.42 -14.48 1.66
CA ALA A 81 2.06 -14.02 1.93
C ALA A 81 2.01 -12.92 2.99
N TYR A 82 2.77 -13.05 4.08
CA TYR A 82 2.86 -12.00 5.11
C TYR A 82 3.41 -10.70 4.53
N TYR A 83 4.52 -10.74 3.78
CA TYR A 83 5.07 -9.54 3.14
C TYR A 83 4.13 -8.93 2.10
N LYS A 84 3.39 -9.76 1.36
CA LYS A 84 2.34 -9.30 0.44
C LYS A 84 1.24 -8.55 1.21
N HIS A 85 0.76 -9.09 2.32
CA HIS A 85 -0.25 -8.41 3.14
C HIS A 85 0.26 -7.12 3.78
N VAL A 86 1.52 -7.07 4.24
CA VAL A 86 2.14 -5.82 4.71
C VAL A 86 2.16 -4.78 3.58
N TYR A 87 2.53 -5.18 2.37
CA TYR A 87 2.53 -4.31 1.20
C TYR A 87 1.11 -3.80 0.87
N GLU A 88 0.11 -4.68 0.87
CA GLU A 88 -1.29 -4.32 0.62
C GLU A 88 -1.79 -3.27 1.63
N ILE A 89 -1.50 -3.46 2.92
CA ILE A 89 -1.91 -2.51 3.98
C ILE A 89 -1.21 -1.15 3.79
N ALA A 90 0.09 -1.16 3.50
CA ALA A 90 0.84 0.06 3.25
C ALA A 90 0.32 0.82 2.01
N ASN A 91 0.03 0.08 0.93
CA ASN A 91 -0.49 0.66 -0.31
C ASN A 91 -1.92 1.22 -0.12
N GLU A 92 -2.80 0.50 0.58
CA GLU A 92 -4.15 0.97 0.89
C GLU A 92 -4.11 2.24 1.75
N THR A 93 -3.27 2.25 2.79
CA THR A 93 -3.10 3.43 3.67
C THR A 93 -2.55 4.62 2.88
N GLY A 94 -1.52 4.40 2.06
CA GLY A 94 -0.96 5.42 1.18
C GLY A 94 -1.97 5.96 0.17
N SER A 95 -2.81 5.08 -0.40
CA SER A 95 -3.87 5.47 -1.33
C SER A 95 -4.95 6.31 -0.65
N GLU A 96 -5.33 6.01 0.60
CA GLU A 96 -6.33 6.82 1.31
C GLU A 96 -5.78 8.21 1.66
N LEU A 97 -4.51 8.28 2.09
CA LEU A 97 -3.81 9.55 2.29
C LEU A 97 -3.71 10.36 0.99
N ALA A 98 -3.38 9.72 -0.12
CA ALA A 98 -3.35 10.36 -1.43
C ALA A 98 -4.74 10.92 -1.81
N ARG A 99 -5.82 10.16 -1.56
CA ARG A 99 -7.20 10.63 -1.77
C ARG A 99 -7.56 11.84 -0.91
N LEU A 100 -7.11 11.88 0.35
CA LEU A 100 -7.30 13.04 1.21
C LEU A 100 -6.60 14.27 0.66
N PHE A 101 -5.37 14.10 0.18
CA PHE A 101 -4.63 15.16 -0.48
C PHE A 101 -5.30 15.64 -1.78
N GLU A 102 -5.73 14.72 -2.65
CA GLU A 102 -6.45 15.04 -3.89
C GLU A 102 -7.72 15.86 -3.62
N ARG A 103 -8.49 15.50 -2.57
CA ARG A 103 -9.67 16.25 -2.14
C ARG A 103 -9.32 17.68 -1.72
N GLN A 104 -8.31 17.84 -0.86
CA GLN A 104 -7.87 19.16 -0.40
C GLN A 104 -7.33 20.01 -1.55
N TYR A 105 -6.57 19.39 -2.46
CA TYR A 105 -6.03 20.05 -3.63
C TYR A 105 -7.14 20.56 -4.57
N ALA A 106 -8.17 19.74 -4.82
CA ALA A 106 -9.32 20.11 -5.64
C ALA A 106 -10.07 21.32 -5.04
N GLU A 107 -10.28 21.32 -3.73
CA GLU A 107 -10.93 22.43 -3.03
C GLU A 107 -10.09 23.72 -3.10
N ASN A 108 -8.78 23.63 -2.85
CA ASN A 108 -7.87 24.77 -2.96
C ASN A 108 -7.87 25.35 -4.39
N ASN A 109 -7.85 24.49 -5.42
CA ASN A 109 -7.96 24.92 -6.81
C ASN A 109 -9.26 25.66 -7.09
N ARG A 110 -10.39 25.14 -6.58
CA ARG A 110 -11.70 25.78 -6.72
C ARG A 110 -11.69 27.18 -6.11
N GLN A 111 -11.09 27.34 -4.93
CA GLN A 111 -10.95 28.63 -4.25
C GLN A 111 -10.06 29.60 -5.03
N ILE A 112 -8.96 29.12 -5.63
CA ILE A 112 -8.08 29.93 -6.49
C ILE A 112 -8.85 30.44 -7.72
N TYR A 113 -9.59 29.57 -8.42
CA TYR A 113 -10.41 30.00 -9.57
C TYR A 113 -11.49 31.01 -9.15
N ALA A 114 -12.15 30.78 -8.01
CA ALA A 114 -13.14 31.72 -7.47
C ALA A 114 -12.51 33.09 -7.13
N ALA A 115 -11.30 33.11 -6.58
CA ALA A 115 -10.56 34.34 -6.31
C ALA A 115 -10.16 35.07 -7.60
N ILE A 116 -9.71 34.34 -8.62
CA ILE A 116 -9.40 34.89 -9.95
C ILE A 116 -10.66 35.51 -10.59
N ASP A 117 -11.81 34.82 -10.50
CA ASP A 117 -13.07 35.35 -11.03
C ASP A 117 -13.59 36.56 -10.25
N ALA A 118 -13.43 36.57 -8.92
CA ALA A 118 -13.75 37.72 -8.08
C ALA A 118 -12.84 38.92 -8.38
N PHE A 119 -11.55 38.68 -8.65
CA PHE A 119 -10.62 39.70 -9.08
C PHE A 119 -10.99 40.25 -10.47
N ALA A 120 -11.32 39.37 -11.42
CA ALA A 120 -11.76 39.74 -12.76
C ALA A 120 -12.99 40.67 -12.76
N ARG A 121 -13.96 40.44 -11.86
CA ARG A 121 -15.16 41.27 -11.71
C ARG A 121 -14.88 42.68 -11.19
N ASN A 122 -13.75 42.90 -10.53
CA ASN A 122 -13.38 44.17 -9.91
C ASN A 122 -12.33 44.96 -10.70
N LEU A 123 -11.94 44.48 -11.89
CA LEU A 123 -10.89 45.10 -12.70
C LEU A 123 -11.45 46.13 -13.71
N PRO A 124 -10.71 47.23 -14.01
CA PRO A 124 -11.05 48.14 -15.10
C PRO A 124 -11.06 47.43 -16.46
N ALA A 125 -11.85 47.95 -17.41
CA ALA A 125 -11.88 47.47 -18.79
C ALA A 125 -10.47 47.40 -19.41
N GLY A 126 -10.15 46.31 -20.13
CA GLY A 126 -8.83 46.05 -20.72
C GLY A 126 -7.91 45.14 -19.91
N SER A 127 -8.38 44.61 -18.76
CA SER A 127 -7.60 43.73 -17.88
C SER A 127 -7.79 42.22 -18.17
N GLU A 128 -8.53 41.86 -19.22
CA GLU A 128 -8.92 40.45 -19.49
C GLU A 128 -7.69 39.54 -19.70
N GLY A 129 -6.62 40.05 -20.30
CA GLY A 129 -5.40 39.29 -20.58
C GLY A 129 -4.68 38.78 -19.33
N VAL A 130 -4.72 39.53 -18.22
CA VAL A 130 -4.08 39.14 -16.95
C VAL A 130 -4.83 37.97 -16.32
N VAL A 131 -6.17 38.00 -16.34
CA VAL A 131 -7.03 36.93 -15.85
C VAL A 131 -6.82 35.65 -16.65
N THR A 132 -6.72 35.77 -17.99
CA THR A 132 -6.42 34.64 -18.87
C THR A 132 -5.07 34.00 -18.55
N LEU A 133 -4.03 34.80 -18.36
CA LEU A 133 -2.69 34.34 -17.97
C LEU A 133 -2.71 33.60 -16.62
N MET A 134 -3.42 34.14 -15.63
CA MET A 134 -3.57 33.48 -14.33
C MET A 134 -4.29 32.13 -14.44
N LYS A 135 -5.39 32.06 -15.20
CA LYS A 135 -6.11 30.79 -15.43
C LYS A 135 -5.25 29.76 -16.17
N GLN A 136 -4.46 30.20 -17.14
CA GLN A 136 -3.50 29.34 -17.86
C GLN A 136 -2.40 28.81 -16.93
N ALA A 137 -1.85 29.65 -16.06
CA ALA A 137 -0.84 29.23 -15.08
C ALA A 137 -1.39 28.16 -14.11
N VAL A 138 -2.61 28.33 -13.61
CA VAL A 138 -3.29 27.32 -12.78
C VAL A 138 -3.52 26.03 -13.57
N SER A 139 -3.97 26.13 -14.82
CA SER A 139 -4.16 24.96 -15.69
C SER A 139 -2.86 24.19 -15.96
N ALA A 140 -1.74 24.89 -16.15
CA ALA A 140 -0.43 24.28 -16.34
C ALA A 140 0.04 23.56 -15.07
N ALA A 141 -0.16 24.17 -13.90
CA ALA A 141 0.15 23.54 -12.61
C ALA A 141 -0.66 22.25 -12.40
N ASN A 142 -1.96 22.26 -12.72
CA ASN A 142 -2.83 21.08 -12.63
C ASN A 142 -2.36 19.95 -13.55
N THR A 143 -1.92 20.30 -14.77
CA THR A 143 -1.41 19.32 -15.74
C THR A 143 -0.14 18.63 -15.23
N THR A 144 0.78 19.38 -14.63
CA THR A 144 2.00 18.83 -14.01
C THR A 144 1.66 17.92 -12.84
N PHE A 145 0.68 18.30 -12.01
CA PHE A 145 0.22 17.46 -10.90
C PHE A 145 -0.38 16.14 -11.39
N ASP A 146 -1.24 16.17 -12.42
CA ASP A 146 -1.82 14.96 -13.02
C ASP A 146 -0.74 14.03 -13.61
N GLN A 147 0.29 14.59 -14.25
CA GLN A 147 1.41 13.83 -14.78
C GLN A 147 2.21 13.14 -13.67
N LEU A 148 2.50 13.85 -12.59
CA LEU A 148 3.19 13.30 -11.43
C LEU A 148 2.37 12.18 -10.79
N ASN A 149 1.07 12.38 -10.59
CA ASN A 149 0.16 11.35 -10.05
C ASN A 149 0.14 10.08 -10.93
N LYS A 150 0.11 10.24 -12.26
CA LYS A 150 0.18 9.10 -13.19
C LYS A 150 1.51 8.35 -13.08
N ALA A 151 2.63 9.08 -13.04
CA ALA A 151 3.95 8.47 -12.89
C ALA A 151 4.08 7.69 -11.57
N THR A 152 3.57 8.25 -10.47
CA THR A 152 3.52 7.57 -9.17
C THR A 152 2.70 6.28 -9.23
N LYS A 153 1.50 6.30 -9.85
CA LYS A 153 0.68 5.09 -10.02
C LYS A 153 1.39 4.02 -10.83
N GLN A 154 2.04 4.39 -11.93
CA GLN A 154 2.84 3.46 -12.73
C GLN A 154 4.00 2.85 -11.92
N ALA A 155 4.67 3.62 -11.08
CA ALA A 155 5.73 3.10 -10.22
C ALA A 155 5.20 2.07 -9.20
N VAL A 156 4.01 2.31 -8.64
CA VAL A 156 3.32 1.36 -7.75
C VAL A 156 2.97 0.06 -8.50
N GLU A 157 2.34 0.16 -9.67
CA GLU A 157 1.98 -1.01 -10.49
C GLU A 157 3.21 -1.87 -10.86
N VAL A 158 4.35 -1.23 -11.18
CA VAL A 158 5.62 -1.93 -11.45
C VAL A 158 6.15 -2.63 -10.20
N ALA A 159 6.05 -2.00 -9.03
CA ALA A 159 6.45 -2.62 -7.77
C ALA A 159 5.58 -3.85 -7.43
N GLU A 160 4.25 -3.74 -7.61
CA GLU A 160 3.31 -4.85 -7.44
C GLU A 160 3.64 -6.03 -8.36
N ALA A 161 3.90 -5.75 -9.65
CA ALA A 161 4.27 -6.77 -10.61
C ALA A 161 5.57 -7.50 -10.23
N ASN A 162 6.57 -6.78 -9.73
CA ASN A 162 7.85 -7.35 -9.29
C ASN A 162 7.70 -8.21 -8.02
N ILE A 163 6.89 -7.78 -7.06
CA ILE A 163 6.60 -8.58 -5.85
C ILE A 163 5.86 -9.86 -6.24
N ALA A 164 4.85 -9.77 -7.12
CA ALA A 164 4.13 -10.94 -7.60
C ALA A 164 5.03 -11.94 -8.36
N ALA A 165 5.93 -11.43 -9.20
CA ALA A 165 6.91 -12.25 -9.92
C ALA A 165 7.93 -12.93 -8.98
N ALA A 166 8.42 -12.21 -7.96
CA ALA A 166 9.32 -12.75 -6.95
C ALA A 166 8.64 -13.85 -6.10
N ALA A 167 7.38 -13.65 -5.72
CA ALA A 167 6.59 -14.66 -5.01
C ALA A 167 6.40 -15.93 -5.86
N LYS A 168 6.09 -15.78 -7.16
CA LYS A 168 5.94 -16.91 -8.09
C LYS A 168 7.24 -17.69 -8.29
N THR A 169 8.38 -16.98 -8.37
CA THR A 169 9.70 -17.60 -8.54
C THR A 169 10.10 -18.41 -7.31
N THR A 170 9.83 -17.88 -6.12
CA THR A 170 10.07 -18.56 -4.84
C THR A 170 9.21 -19.81 -4.70
N SER A 171 7.92 -19.73 -5.05
CA SER A 171 7.01 -20.89 -5.05
C SER A 171 7.45 -21.98 -6.04
N THR A 172 7.94 -21.59 -7.23
CA THR A 172 8.47 -22.53 -8.23
C THR A 172 9.76 -23.20 -7.74
N ALA A 173 10.64 -22.45 -7.09
CA ALA A 173 11.86 -22.98 -6.48
C ALA A 173 11.56 -23.96 -5.34
N ALA A 174 10.57 -23.65 -4.48
CA ALA A 174 10.10 -24.54 -3.43
C ALA A 174 9.50 -25.84 -3.99
N ALA A 175 8.66 -25.75 -5.03
CA ALA A 175 8.10 -26.91 -5.73
C ALA A 175 9.20 -27.78 -6.39
N THR A 176 10.22 -27.14 -6.96
CA THR A 176 11.35 -27.84 -7.60
C THR A 176 12.22 -28.54 -6.54
N ALA A 177 12.45 -27.90 -5.39
CA ALA A 177 13.18 -28.50 -4.27
C ALA A 177 12.42 -29.70 -3.66
N ALA A 178 11.11 -29.59 -3.48
CA ALA A 178 10.25 -30.70 -3.02
C ALA A 178 10.27 -31.88 -4.01
N THR A 179 10.25 -31.61 -5.31
CA THR A 179 10.34 -32.64 -6.35
C THR A 179 11.72 -33.33 -6.37
N ARG A 180 12.79 -32.58 -6.09
CA ARG A 180 14.17 -33.12 -6.01
C ARG A 180 14.40 -33.96 -4.76
N ALA A 181 13.76 -33.61 -3.65
CA ALA A 181 13.79 -34.38 -2.41
C ALA A 181 12.96 -35.69 -2.51
N ALA A 182 11.92 -35.71 -3.34
CA ALA A 182 11.08 -36.89 -3.58
C ALA A 182 11.66 -37.88 -4.61
N GLN A 183 12.74 -37.54 -5.33
CA GLN A 183 13.44 -38.50 -6.19
C GLN A 183 14.47 -39.30 -5.38
N PRO A 184 14.29 -40.62 -5.20
CA PRO A 184 15.32 -41.44 -4.57
C PRO A 184 16.58 -41.38 -5.43
N GLN A 185 17.73 -41.13 -4.80
CA GLN A 185 19.05 -41.18 -5.43
C GLN A 185 19.30 -42.57 -6.03
N GLN A 186 18.82 -42.82 -7.25
CA GLN A 186 19.34 -43.84 -8.13
C GLN A 186 20.35 -43.17 -9.07
N ARG A 187 21.55 -43.76 -9.15
CA ARG A 187 22.76 -43.36 -9.91
C ARG A 187 23.67 -42.45 -9.08
N LYS A 188 24.85 -42.89 -8.60
CA LYS A 188 25.83 -43.77 -9.25
C LYS A 188 26.61 -44.58 -8.20
N THR A 189 26.42 -45.88 -8.21
CA THR A 189 27.49 -46.85 -7.92
C THR A 189 27.78 -47.54 -9.25
N ALA A 190 28.90 -47.18 -9.86
CA ALA A 190 29.57 -47.93 -10.91
C ALA A 190 31.06 -47.61 -10.79
#